data_AF-A0A8J2K1K4-F1
#
_entry.id   AF-A0A8J2K1K4-F1
#
_cell.length_a   1.000
_cell.length_b   1.000
_cell.length_c   1.000
_cell.angle_alpha   90.00
_cell.angle_beta   90.00
_cell.angle_gamma   90.00
#
_symmetry.space_group_name_H-M   'P 1'
#
loop_
_entity.id
_entity.type
_entity.pdbx_description
1 polymer ?
#
loop_
_entity_poly.entity_id
_entity_poly.type
_entity_poly.pdbx_seq_one_letter_code
_entity_poly.pdbx_strand_id
1 'polypeptide(L)'
;SGVCLNCLRKGHVAVQCESTNCKRCNKRHHTLLHREDIKTDAKQGPVSAFTTKSSSVSNVLLGTAVIRVMDNVGNLHDCRALLDSGSQASFVSTSCANRLNLPRTEAPTEVSGLAATGVAYASHSIVLCVTSRVYAGSQVNFDAFIVPKVTSDLPINHGTADGWSHTQGLKLADPEYYRPRGIDILIGANILNKVMKPAIIHGKDGTPSAQDTLFGWALYGPASVPTAPKVVSLINVTPLNDIDATLRKFWEIESIATKRVFTPEEEQFVAHFNQTTVRLDDGSYQVSLPFKNKEKALGESKQHALRRFYQVENRLNRNPHLKEQYVNFMHEYIQLGHMSLIPQSQLNINSDSSYYLPHHPVLKESSSTTKLRVVFDASSSTSTNVSLNDKLMVGPIVQNDLFTILVRWRYYLVPLCADIKMMYRNIWIHEDDWTFLRIFWREKATLPIQEYWLKTVTYGTSAAPSQAVLVLQDIAERYKVSHPLASEALQRDFYMDDCMTGANTVEEALELQQQLLAVLKLCNFTLRKWSSSVPAILEAVPEDFRETQLPLTLDQDGTVKTL
;
A
#
# COMPACT_ATOMS: atom_id res chain seq x y z
N SER A 1 25.52 5.38 -24.37
CA SER A 1 25.74 4.05 -24.98
C SER A 1 24.69 3.09 -24.43
N GLY A 2 23.69 2.76 -25.26
CA GLY A 2 22.49 2.02 -24.84
C GLY A 2 22.79 0.56 -24.48
N VAL A 3 22.00 0.02 -23.54
CA VAL A 3 21.93 -1.42 -23.26
C VAL A 3 20.96 -2.08 -24.24
N CYS A 4 21.24 -3.33 -24.64
CA CYS A 4 20.35 -4.09 -25.49
C CYS A 4 19.03 -4.38 -24.75
N LEU A 5 17.89 -3.99 -25.32
CA LEU A 5 16.57 -4.20 -24.70
C LEU A 5 16.19 -5.67 -24.51
N ASN A 6 16.86 -6.62 -25.19
CA ASN A 6 16.59 -8.06 -25.08
C ASN A 6 17.34 -8.76 -23.92
N CYS A 7 18.64 -8.51 -23.76
CA CYS A 7 19.49 -9.18 -22.77
C CYS A 7 20.04 -8.24 -21.68
N LEU A 8 19.78 -6.94 -21.81
CA LEU A 8 20.26 -5.86 -20.93
C LEU A 8 21.80 -5.71 -20.86
N ARG A 9 22.55 -6.35 -21.78
CA ARG A 9 24.01 -6.17 -21.92
C ARG A 9 24.35 -5.03 -22.87
N LYS A 10 25.51 -4.40 -22.65
CA LYS A 10 26.06 -3.36 -23.54
C LYS A 10 26.73 -3.99 -24.77
N GLY A 11 26.82 -3.24 -25.87
CA GLY A 11 27.63 -3.60 -27.05
C GLY A 11 26.87 -4.09 -28.29
N HIS A 12 25.53 -4.18 -28.24
CA HIS A 12 24.69 -4.52 -29.41
C HIS A 12 23.25 -4.02 -29.23
N VAL A 13 22.47 -4.01 -30.31
CA VAL A 13 21.02 -3.69 -30.30
C VAL A 13 20.16 -4.96 -30.35
N ALA A 14 18.88 -4.88 -29.96
CA ALA A 14 18.00 -6.06 -29.84
C ALA A 14 17.89 -6.90 -31.13
N VAL A 15 18.00 -6.27 -32.31
CA VAL A 15 17.99 -6.95 -33.62
C VAL A 15 19.24 -7.84 -33.83
N GLN A 16 20.33 -7.59 -33.13
CA GLN A 16 21.59 -8.34 -33.22
C GLN A 16 21.84 -9.24 -31.99
N CYS A 17 20.84 -9.40 -31.12
CA CYS A 17 20.97 -10.16 -29.88
C CYS A 17 20.70 -11.66 -30.12
N GLU A 18 21.61 -12.52 -29.65
CA GLU A 18 21.49 -14.00 -29.71
C GLU A 18 20.75 -14.60 -28.51
N SER A 19 20.34 -13.78 -27.55
CA SER A 19 19.58 -14.25 -26.37
C SER A 19 18.13 -14.58 -26.75
N THR A 20 17.55 -15.56 -26.04
CA THR A 20 16.17 -16.01 -26.22
C THR A 20 15.16 -14.85 -26.11
N ASN A 21 14.09 -14.90 -26.90
CA ASN A 21 13.02 -13.90 -26.89
C ASN A 21 12.27 -13.84 -25.54
N CYS A 22 11.49 -12.76 -25.36
CA CYS A 22 10.61 -12.57 -24.21
C CYS A 22 9.74 -13.82 -23.96
N LYS A 23 9.77 -14.36 -22.73
CA LYS A 23 8.98 -15.54 -22.37
C LYS A 23 7.47 -15.28 -22.30
N ARG A 24 7.02 -14.02 -22.29
CA ARG A 24 5.60 -13.61 -22.20
C ARG A 24 4.95 -13.35 -23.55
N CYS A 25 5.62 -12.65 -24.48
CA CYS A 25 5.03 -12.28 -25.77
C CYS A 25 5.87 -12.70 -26.99
N ASN A 26 6.99 -13.40 -26.78
CA ASN A 26 7.90 -13.89 -27.80
C ASN A 26 8.51 -12.81 -28.72
N LYS A 27 8.47 -11.53 -28.34
CA LYS A 27 9.15 -10.42 -29.02
C LYS A 27 10.58 -10.22 -28.48
N ARG A 28 11.43 -9.52 -29.24
CA ARG A 28 12.85 -9.26 -28.89
C ARG A 28 13.03 -8.15 -27.85
N HIS A 29 12.64 -8.45 -26.63
CA HIS A 29 12.92 -7.63 -25.44
C HIS A 29 12.97 -8.51 -24.17
N HIS A 30 13.54 -7.98 -23.09
CA HIS A 30 13.67 -8.70 -21.83
C HIS A 30 12.30 -8.89 -21.18
N THR A 31 12.04 -10.07 -20.60
CA THR A 31 10.73 -10.41 -19.99
C THR A 31 10.32 -9.44 -18.87
N LEU A 32 11.30 -8.88 -18.14
CA LEU A 32 11.08 -7.90 -17.06
C LEU A 32 10.60 -6.52 -17.56
N LEU A 33 10.62 -6.26 -18.87
CA LEU A 33 10.08 -5.01 -19.42
C LEU A 33 8.55 -5.03 -19.54
N HIS A 34 7.90 -6.18 -19.30
CA HIS A 34 6.47 -6.21 -19.04
C HIS A 34 6.21 -5.61 -17.66
N ARG A 35 5.56 -4.45 -17.62
CA ARG A 35 4.94 -3.96 -16.38
C ARG A 35 3.81 -4.92 -16.03
N GLU A 36 3.88 -5.49 -14.83
CA GLU A 36 2.75 -6.22 -14.26
C GLU A 36 1.70 -5.20 -13.86
N ASP A 37 0.54 -5.26 -14.50
CA ASP A 37 -0.64 -4.57 -14.01
C ASP A 37 -0.94 -5.13 -12.62
N ILE A 38 -0.75 -4.30 -11.60
CA ILE A 38 -1.22 -4.58 -10.25
C ILE A 38 -2.73 -4.72 -10.37
N LYS A 39 -3.21 -5.97 -10.37
CA LYS A 39 -4.62 -6.28 -10.20
C LYS A 39 -4.99 -5.92 -8.77
N THR A 40 -5.47 -4.71 -8.56
CA THR A 40 -6.40 -4.45 -7.46
C THR A 40 -7.67 -5.24 -7.76
N ASP A 41 -8.01 -6.20 -6.92
CA ASP A 41 -9.30 -6.90 -6.92
C ASP A 41 -10.44 -5.93 -6.55
N ALA A 42 -10.69 -4.95 -7.42
CA ALA A 42 -11.99 -4.33 -7.54
C ALA A 42 -12.74 -5.14 -8.59
N LYS A 43 -13.86 -5.75 -8.20
CA LYS A 43 -14.76 -6.45 -9.13
C LYS A 43 -15.14 -5.51 -10.29
N GLN A 44 -14.45 -5.64 -11.42
CA GLN A 44 -14.83 -4.98 -12.67
C GLN A 44 -16.05 -5.70 -13.25
N GLY A 45 -17.24 -5.20 -12.92
CA GLY A 45 -18.42 -5.46 -13.73
C GLY A 45 -18.29 -4.77 -15.10
N PRO A 46 -18.95 -5.28 -16.15
CA PRO A 46 -18.90 -4.66 -17.46
C PRO A 46 -19.49 -3.25 -17.39
N VAL A 47 -18.79 -2.28 -17.97
CA VAL A 47 -19.31 -0.91 -18.19
C VAL A 47 -20.41 -1.00 -19.23
N SER A 48 -21.66 -0.85 -18.80
CA SER A 48 -22.81 -0.57 -19.65
C SER A 48 -23.47 0.68 -19.11
N ALA A 49 -23.75 1.66 -19.97
CA ALA A 49 -24.72 2.70 -19.64
C ALA A 49 -25.99 1.99 -19.14
N PHE A 50 -26.43 2.32 -17.92
CA PHE A 50 -27.55 1.63 -17.31
C PHE A 50 -28.82 1.94 -18.12
N THR A 51 -29.29 0.92 -18.82
CA THR A 51 -30.59 0.91 -19.46
C THR A 51 -31.61 0.29 -18.53
N THR A 52 -32.49 1.10 -17.93
CA THR A 52 -33.64 0.60 -17.18
C THR A 52 -34.79 0.29 -18.14
N LYS A 53 -35.29 -0.95 -18.11
CA LYS A 53 -36.48 -1.35 -18.87
C LYS A 53 -37.72 -0.84 -18.13
N SER A 54 -38.23 0.32 -18.55
CA SER A 54 -39.55 0.79 -18.16
C SER A 54 -40.59 0.34 -19.19
N SER A 55 -41.72 -0.18 -18.72
CA SER A 55 -42.91 -0.42 -19.54
C SER A 55 -43.62 0.91 -19.77
N SER A 56 -43.79 1.27 -21.06
CA SER A 56 -44.48 2.47 -21.61
C SER A 56 -43.67 3.76 -21.71
N VAL A 57 -42.78 3.86 -22.71
CA VAL A 57 -42.22 5.15 -23.14
C VAL A 57 -42.23 5.21 -24.68
N SER A 58 -42.60 6.37 -25.22
CA SER A 58 -42.48 6.72 -26.65
C SER A 58 -41.03 6.58 -27.13
N ASN A 59 -40.80 6.40 -28.43
CA ASN A 59 -39.45 6.44 -28.99
C ASN A 59 -38.93 7.88 -28.85
N VAL A 60 -38.01 8.16 -27.93
CA VAL A 60 -37.50 9.51 -27.68
C VAL A 60 -36.17 9.70 -28.37
N LEU A 61 -36.06 10.75 -29.18
CA LEU A 61 -34.81 11.22 -29.73
C LEU A 61 -34.05 12.02 -28.67
N LEU A 62 -32.77 11.70 -28.56
CA LEU A 62 -31.79 12.51 -27.84
C LEU A 62 -31.02 13.34 -28.88
N GLY A 63 -30.61 14.54 -28.50
CA GLY A 63 -29.85 15.41 -29.38
C GLY A 63 -28.52 14.80 -29.74
N THR A 64 -28.37 14.35 -30.98
CA THR A 64 -27.10 13.88 -31.52
C THR A 64 -26.58 14.83 -32.59
N ALA A 65 -25.27 14.84 -32.76
CA ALA A 65 -24.59 15.61 -33.78
C ALA A 65 -23.45 14.79 -34.40
N VAL A 66 -23.17 14.96 -35.69
CA VAL A 66 -21.93 14.51 -36.30
C VAL A 66 -20.99 15.70 -36.39
N ILE A 67 -19.94 15.66 -35.58
CA ILE A 67 -18.98 16.75 -35.41
C ILE A 67 -17.62 16.35 -36.01
N ARG A 68 -16.82 17.35 -36.39
CA ARG A 68 -15.44 17.13 -36.84
C ARG A 68 -14.46 17.43 -35.73
N VAL A 69 -13.61 16.47 -35.41
CA VAL A 69 -12.60 16.58 -34.36
C VAL A 69 -11.22 16.50 -34.98
N MET A 70 -10.35 17.43 -34.61
CA MET A 70 -8.96 17.45 -35.10
C MET A 70 -8.10 16.44 -34.33
N ASP A 71 -7.35 15.61 -35.05
CA ASP A 71 -6.35 14.71 -34.47
C ASP A 71 -5.01 15.42 -34.19
N ASN A 72 -4.05 14.71 -33.58
CA ASN A 72 -2.74 15.26 -33.24
C ASN A 72 -1.86 15.65 -34.46
N VAL A 73 -2.26 15.27 -35.67
CA VAL A 73 -1.56 15.56 -36.93
C VAL A 73 -2.29 16.63 -37.75
N GLY A 74 -3.44 17.11 -37.26
CA GLY A 74 -4.26 18.14 -37.91
C GLY A 74 -5.34 17.61 -38.86
N ASN A 75 -5.55 16.29 -38.95
CA ASN A 75 -6.64 15.74 -39.77
C ASN A 75 -7.97 15.82 -39.04
N LEU A 76 -9.05 16.02 -39.79
CA LEU A 76 -10.41 16.08 -39.24
C LEU A 76 -11.09 14.72 -39.33
N HIS A 77 -11.60 14.25 -38.18
CA HIS A 77 -12.35 13.01 -38.05
C HIS A 77 -13.81 13.28 -37.73
N ASP A 78 -14.71 12.71 -38.52
CA ASP A 78 -16.12 12.71 -38.18
C ASP A 78 -16.33 11.79 -36.95
N CYS A 79 -16.92 12.35 -35.91
CA CYS A 79 -17.26 11.69 -34.65
C CYS A 79 -18.72 11.95 -34.33
N ARG A 80 -19.43 10.94 -33.83
CA ARG A 80 -20.82 11.14 -33.42
C ARG A 80 -20.88 11.54 -31.94
N ALA A 81 -21.48 12.68 -31.67
CA ALA A 81 -21.65 13.24 -30.35
C ALA A 81 -23.10 13.12 -29.85
N LEU A 82 -23.24 12.88 -28.55
CA LEU A 82 -24.49 13.04 -27.80
C LEU A 82 -24.44 14.36 -27.01
N LEU A 83 -25.49 15.16 -27.10
CA LEU A 83 -25.67 16.40 -26.34
C LEU A 83 -26.51 16.08 -25.11
N ASP A 84 -25.91 16.16 -23.92
CA ASP A 84 -26.54 15.70 -22.68
C ASP A 84 -26.38 16.69 -21.53
N SER A 85 -27.45 17.38 -21.20
CA SER A 85 -27.51 18.31 -20.07
C SER A 85 -27.54 17.61 -18.70
N GLY A 86 -27.80 16.29 -18.67
CA GLY A 86 -27.75 15.47 -17.46
C GLY A 86 -26.33 15.07 -17.06
N SER A 87 -25.34 15.21 -17.95
CA SER A 87 -23.95 14.93 -17.63
C SER A 87 -23.20 16.20 -17.23
N GLN A 88 -22.58 16.23 -16.04
CA GLN A 88 -21.83 17.41 -15.59
C GLN A 88 -20.47 17.57 -16.29
N ALA A 89 -19.98 16.50 -16.93
CA ALA A 89 -18.71 16.50 -17.67
C ALA A 89 -18.90 15.94 -19.08
N SER A 90 -17.90 16.17 -19.92
CA SER A 90 -17.84 15.61 -21.27
C SER A 90 -16.97 14.35 -21.29
N PHE A 91 -17.30 13.39 -22.16
CA PHE A 91 -16.64 12.09 -22.23
C PHE A 91 -16.31 11.70 -23.66
N VAL A 92 -15.29 10.87 -23.82
CA VAL A 92 -14.88 10.33 -25.11
C VAL A 92 -14.62 8.83 -24.97
N SER A 93 -15.08 8.04 -25.94
CA SER A 93 -14.83 6.61 -25.95
C SER A 93 -13.34 6.32 -26.13
N THR A 94 -12.86 5.23 -25.54
CA THR A 94 -11.45 4.80 -25.68
C THR A 94 -11.10 4.55 -27.14
N SER A 95 -12.03 4.01 -27.93
CA SER A 95 -11.86 3.82 -29.38
C SER A 95 -11.65 5.16 -30.11
N CYS A 96 -12.48 6.16 -29.81
CA CYS A 96 -12.34 7.49 -30.40
C CYS A 96 -11.05 8.18 -29.96
N ALA A 97 -10.72 8.15 -28.66
CA ALA A 97 -9.48 8.72 -28.14
C ALA A 97 -8.23 8.09 -28.77
N ASN A 98 -8.24 6.75 -28.98
CA ASN A 98 -7.16 6.06 -29.67
C ASN A 98 -7.06 6.48 -31.15
N ARG A 99 -8.20 6.69 -31.82
CA ARG A 99 -8.24 7.14 -33.22
C ARG A 99 -7.71 8.57 -33.39
N LEU A 100 -8.04 9.46 -32.46
CA LEU A 100 -7.59 10.87 -32.48
C LEU A 100 -6.12 11.02 -32.06
N ASN A 101 -5.59 10.07 -31.28
CA ASN A 101 -4.21 10.03 -30.81
C ASN A 101 -3.70 11.36 -30.21
N LEU A 102 -4.59 12.06 -29.49
CA LEU A 102 -4.29 13.33 -28.82
C LEU A 102 -3.50 13.10 -27.52
N PRO A 103 -2.71 14.10 -27.06
CA PRO A 103 -2.04 14.04 -25.78
C PRO A 103 -3.02 13.79 -24.63
N ARG A 104 -2.68 12.86 -23.74
CA ARG A 104 -3.49 12.49 -22.56
C ARG A 104 -2.94 13.16 -21.32
N THR A 105 -3.83 13.72 -20.52
CA THR A 105 -3.52 14.26 -19.19
C THR A 105 -4.01 13.26 -18.15
N GLU A 106 -3.18 12.94 -17.15
CA GLU A 106 -3.62 12.15 -16.00
C GLU A 106 -4.69 12.93 -15.23
N ALA A 107 -5.86 12.32 -15.08
CA ALA A 107 -7.01 12.92 -14.44
C ALA A 107 -7.85 11.80 -13.81
N PRO A 108 -7.47 11.31 -12.62
CA PRO A 108 -8.21 10.28 -11.91
C PRO A 108 -9.55 10.84 -11.44
N THR A 109 -10.63 10.40 -12.08
CA THR A 109 -11.98 10.90 -11.85
C THR A 109 -12.95 9.74 -11.70
N GLU A 110 -13.73 9.78 -10.63
CA GLU A 110 -14.85 8.88 -10.41
C GLU A 110 -16.05 9.29 -11.29
N VAL A 111 -16.67 8.30 -11.94
CA VAL A 111 -17.81 8.47 -12.84
C VAL A 111 -18.97 7.63 -12.30
N SER A 112 -19.98 8.28 -11.72
CA SER A 112 -21.14 7.62 -11.12
C SER A 112 -22.44 7.93 -11.88
N GLY A 113 -23.24 6.89 -12.16
CA GLY A 113 -24.57 7.00 -12.77
C GLY A 113 -25.72 7.28 -11.79
N LEU A 114 -26.97 7.20 -12.28
CA LEU A 114 -28.18 7.36 -11.47
C LEU A 114 -28.22 6.34 -10.31
N ALA A 115 -28.67 6.79 -9.13
CA ALA A 115 -28.70 6.03 -7.87
C ALA A 115 -27.33 5.65 -7.29
N ALA A 116 -26.24 6.28 -7.74
CA ALA A 116 -24.86 6.02 -7.27
C ALA A 116 -24.47 4.52 -7.32
N THR A 117 -25.11 3.76 -8.20
CA THR A 117 -24.84 2.33 -8.40
C THR A 117 -23.98 2.17 -9.66
N GLY A 118 -22.86 1.45 -9.53
CA GLY A 118 -21.95 1.20 -10.66
C GLY A 118 -20.97 2.34 -10.92
N VAL A 119 -20.03 2.54 -9.99
CA VAL A 119 -18.92 3.48 -10.11
C VAL A 119 -17.94 3.03 -11.21
N ALA A 120 -17.66 3.89 -12.18
CA ALA A 120 -16.58 3.75 -13.14
C ALA A 120 -15.46 4.74 -12.84
N TYR A 121 -14.26 4.47 -13.34
CA TYR A 121 -13.11 5.37 -13.17
C TYR A 121 -12.56 5.78 -14.54
N ALA A 122 -12.41 7.08 -14.75
CA ALA A 122 -11.62 7.62 -15.85
C ALA A 122 -10.26 8.03 -15.29
N SER A 123 -9.17 7.50 -15.85
CA SER A 123 -7.82 7.85 -15.39
C SER A 123 -7.17 8.98 -16.18
N HIS A 124 -7.74 9.32 -17.33
CA HIS A 124 -7.15 10.26 -18.27
C HIS A 124 -8.22 11.13 -18.94
N SER A 125 -7.83 12.34 -19.32
CA SER A 125 -8.62 13.25 -20.17
C SER A 125 -7.84 13.68 -21.41
N ILE A 126 -8.56 14.17 -22.42
CA ILE A 126 -8.00 14.80 -23.62
C ILE A 126 -8.75 16.10 -23.92
N VAL A 127 -8.02 17.09 -24.46
CA VAL A 127 -8.62 18.33 -24.97
C VAL A 127 -9.13 18.08 -26.39
N LEU A 128 -10.43 18.19 -26.60
CA LEU A 128 -11.03 18.05 -27.92
C LEU A 128 -11.17 19.41 -28.60
N CYS A 129 -10.71 19.51 -29.85
CA CYS A 129 -10.97 20.64 -30.73
C CYS A 129 -12.05 20.26 -31.74
N VAL A 130 -13.27 20.79 -31.56
CA VAL A 130 -14.47 20.37 -32.28
C VAL A 130 -14.97 21.46 -33.21
N THR A 131 -15.27 21.10 -34.46
CA THR A 131 -15.83 21.98 -35.48
C THR A 131 -17.11 21.43 -36.11
N SER A 132 -17.94 22.34 -36.63
CA SER A 132 -19.18 21.97 -37.31
C SER A 132 -18.95 21.48 -38.73
N ARG A 133 -19.74 20.48 -39.15
CA ARG A 133 -19.85 20.08 -40.57
C ARG A 133 -20.76 21.01 -41.38
N VAL A 134 -21.64 21.73 -40.70
CA VAL A 134 -22.78 22.45 -41.28
C VAL A 134 -22.51 23.95 -41.38
N TYR A 135 -21.94 24.53 -40.33
CA TYR A 135 -21.71 25.96 -40.18
C TYR A 135 -20.20 26.25 -40.21
N ALA A 136 -19.72 26.89 -41.26
CA ALA A 136 -18.32 27.26 -41.38
C ALA A 136 -17.90 28.23 -40.27
N GLY A 137 -16.68 28.08 -39.74
CA GLY A 137 -16.13 28.93 -38.68
C GLY A 137 -16.59 28.59 -37.26
N SER A 138 -17.54 27.66 -37.09
CA SER A 138 -17.97 27.19 -35.77
C SER A 138 -16.94 26.25 -35.14
N GLN A 139 -16.34 26.64 -34.01
CA GLN A 139 -15.38 25.85 -33.25
C GLN A 139 -15.63 25.95 -31.74
N VAL A 140 -15.43 24.84 -31.02
CA VAL A 140 -15.43 24.80 -29.56
C VAL A 140 -14.38 23.80 -29.07
N ASN A 141 -13.68 24.17 -28.01
CA ASN A 141 -12.69 23.32 -27.36
C ASN A 141 -13.13 23.00 -25.93
N PHE A 142 -12.96 21.75 -25.49
CA PHE A 142 -13.29 21.31 -24.13
C PHE A 142 -12.54 20.04 -23.75
N ASP A 143 -12.37 19.83 -22.45
CA ASP A 143 -11.83 18.60 -21.90
C ASP A 143 -12.87 17.47 -21.91
N ALA A 144 -12.45 16.28 -22.31
CA ALA A 144 -13.25 15.07 -22.27
C ALA A 144 -12.51 13.93 -21.56
N PHE A 145 -13.16 13.31 -20.58
CA PHE A 145 -12.63 12.14 -19.89
C PHE A 145 -12.73 10.89 -20.76
N ILE A 146 -11.66 10.09 -20.78
CA ILE A 146 -11.63 8.84 -21.55
C ILE A 146 -12.36 7.75 -20.76
N VAL A 147 -13.40 7.18 -21.37
CA VAL A 147 -14.16 6.04 -20.83
C VAL A 147 -14.17 4.88 -21.82
N PRO A 148 -14.36 3.61 -21.38
CA PRO A 148 -14.37 2.47 -22.29
C PRO A 148 -15.41 2.60 -23.41
N LYS A 149 -16.62 3.04 -23.06
CA LYS A 149 -17.74 3.28 -23.96
C LYS A 149 -18.60 4.41 -23.39
N VAL A 150 -19.10 5.30 -24.24
CA VAL A 150 -19.97 6.42 -23.81
C VAL A 150 -21.38 5.93 -23.50
N THR A 151 -22.04 5.29 -24.46
CA THR A 151 -23.38 4.71 -24.28
C THR A 151 -23.64 3.61 -25.32
N SER A 152 -24.75 2.88 -25.18
CA SER A 152 -25.27 1.97 -26.21
C SER A 152 -25.61 2.72 -27.51
N ASP A 153 -25.79 1.99 -28.60
CA ASP A 153 -26.13 2.60 -29.89
C ASP A 153 -27.44 3.39 -29.79
N LEU A 154 -27.42 4.61 -30.35
CA LEU A 154 -28.57 5.51 -30.38
C LEU A 154 -29.01 5.77 -31.83
N PRO A 155 -30.31 5.90 -32.12
CA PRO A 155 -31.43 5.52 -31.26
C PRO A 155 -31.41 4.00 -31.01
N ILE A 156 -32.00 3.57 -29.90
CA ILE A 156 -32.01 2.15 -29.49
C ILE A 156 -32.79 1.29 -30.49
N ASN A 157 -33.76 1.87 -31.20
CA ASN A 157 -34.57 1.20 -32.21
C ASN A 157 -34.35 1.82 -33.58
N HIS A 158 -34.46 0.99 -34.62
CA HIS A 158 -34.57 1.48 -35.99
C HIS A 158 -35.84 2.31 -36.15
N GLY A 159 -35.69 3.57 -36.55
CA GLY A 159 -36.78 4.43 -36.99
C GLY A 159 -36.79 4.59 -38.51
N THR A 160 -37.92 5.01 -39.06
CA THR A 160 -37.98 5.67 -40.37
C THR A 160 -37.47 7.10 -40.23
N ALA A 161 -36.88 7.66 -41.30
CA ALA A 161 -36.63 9.09 -41.36
C ALA A 161 -37.99 9.79 -41.47
N ASP A 162 -38.57 10.11 -40.31
CA ASP A 162 -39.90 10.69 -40.25
C ASP A 162 -39.84 12.12 -40.80
N GLY A 163 -40.52 12.35 -41.93
CA GLY A 163 -40.50 13.61 -42.67
C GLY A 163 -41.37 14.70 -42.04
N TRP A 164 -41.15 15.02 -40.77
CA TRP A 164 -41.93 16.03 -40.06
C TRP A 164 -41.80 17.39 -40.74
N SER A 165 -42.93 18.02 -41.06
CA SER A 165 -42.98 19.26 -41.85
C SER A 165 -42.16 20.40 -41.24
N HIS A 166 -42.11 20.52 -39.91
CA HIS A 166 -41.34 21.55 -39.21
C HIS A 166 -39.83 21.31 -39.20
N THR A 167 -39.37 20.13 -39.62
CA THR A 167 -37.94 19.79 -39.76
C THR A 167 -37.45 19.85 -41.20
N GLN A 168 -38.35 20.03 -42.17
CA GLN A 168 -38.00 20.11 -43.58
C GLN A 168 -37.18 21.37 -43.88
N GLY A 169 -36.08 21.20 -44.61
CA GLY A 169 -35.16 22.29 -44.95
C GLY A 169 -34.16 22.66 -43.85
N LEU A 170 -34.26 22.07 -42.65
CA LEU A 170 -33.26 22.26 -41.61
C LEU A 170 -31.96 21.52 -41.93
N LYS A 171 -30.83 22.18 -41.71
CA LYS A 171 -29.52 21.52 -41.76
C LYS A 171 -29.29 20.78 -40.44
N LEU A 172 -29.65 19.49 -40.41
CA LEU A 172 -29.56 18.67 -39.21
C LEU A 172 -28.11 18.47 -38.74
N ALA A 173 -27.92 18.48 -37.43
CA ALA A 173 -26.63 18.22 -36.80
C ALA A 173 -26.21 16.74 -36.97
N ASP A 174 -27.16 15.81 -36.91
CA ASP A 174 -26.97 14.39 -37.23
C ASP A 174 -27.94 13.98 -38.34
N PRO A 175 -27.48 13.91 -39.61
CA PRO A 175 -28.32 13.50 -40.73
C PRO A 175 -28.83 12.05 -40.64
N GLU A 176 -28.18 11.22 -39.82
CA GLU A 176 -28.50 9.81 -39.64
C GLU A 176 -29.09 9.54 -38.25
N TYR A 177 -29.73 10.54 -37.63
CA TYR A 177 -30.32 10.45 -36.28
C TYR A 177 -31.29 9.27 -36.07
N TYR A 178 -31.83 8.69 -37.14
CA TYR A 178 -32.79 7.58 -37.12
C TYR A 178 -32.13 6.19 -37.17
N ARG A 179 -30.82 6.11 -37.46
CA ARG A 179 -30.06 4.85 -37.56
C ARG A 179 -29.32 4.55 -36.25
N PRO A 180 -29.57 3.39 -35.61
CA PRO A 180 -28.80 2.95 -34.45
C PRO A 180 -27.30 2.94 -34.77
N ARG A 181 -26.54 3.75 -34.05
CA ARG A 181 -25.08 3.84 -34.18
C ARG A 181 -24.44 4.25 -32.85
N GLY A 182 -23.21 3.80 -32.62
CA GLY A 182 -22.43 4.17 -31.44
C GLY A 182 -22.20 5.68 -31.32
N ILE A 183 -21.98 6.12 -30.07
CA ILE A 183 -21.60 7.49 -29.72
C ILE A 183 -20.11 7.50 -29.36
N ASP A 184 -19.37 8.37 -30.03
CA ASP A 184 -17.94 8.56 -29.78
C ASP A 184 -17.69 9.52 -28.62
N ILE A 185 -18.50 10.58 -28.51
CA ILE A 185 -18.30 11.71 -27.59
C ILE A 185 -19.62 12.05 -26.91
N LEU A 186 -19.59 12.31 -25.61
CA LEU A 186 -20.67 12.97 -24.89
C LEU A 186 -20.25 14.41 -24.58
N ILE A 187 -21.11 15.36 -24.95
CA ILE A 187 -20.95 16.78 -24.67
C ILE A 187 -21.88 17.12 -23.50
N GLY A 188 -21.26 17.36 -22.35
CA GLY A 188 -21.95 17.59 -21.08
C GLY A 188 -22.31 19.05 -20.83
N ALA A 189 -23.03 19.29 -19.74
CA ALA A 189 -23.45 20.60 -19.24
C ALA A 189 -22.28 21.58 -19.04
N ASN A 190 -21.05 21.08 -18.83
CA ASN A 190 -19.84 21.89 -18.72
C ASN A 190 -19.54 22.75 -19.97
N ILE A 191 -20.05 22.36 -21.15
CA ILE A 191 -19.83 23.09 -22.40
C ILE A 191 -21.10 23.32 -23.22
N LEU A 192 -22.24 22.69 -22.87
CA LEU A 192 -23.48 22.84 -23.63
C LEU A 192 -23.96 24.29 -23.75
N ASN A 193 -23.70 25.13 -22.75
CA ASN A 193 -24.01 26.57 -22.81
C ASN A 193 -23.32 27.31 -23.98
N LYS A 194 -22.19 26.80 -24.48
CA LYS A 194 -21.49 27.32 -25.67
C LYS A 194 -21.91 26.64 -26.97
N VAL A 195 -22.54 25.46 -26.88
CA VAL A 195 -22.95 24.65 -28.03
C VAL A 195 -24.40 24.94 -28.45
N MET A 196 -25.28 25.19 -27.49
CA MET A 196 -26.71 25.42 -27.73
C MET A 196 -26.96 26.86 -28.17
N LYS A 197 -27.85 27.07 -29.13
CA LYS A 197 -28.27 28.42 -29.58
C LYS A 197 -29.70 28.73 -29.12
N PRO A 198 -30.16 29.99 -29.14
CA PRO A 198 -31.48 30.35 -28.63
C PRO A 198 -32.67 29.82 -29.45
N ALA A 199 -32.49 29.46 -30.73
CA ALA A 199 -33.59 29.14 -31.62
C ALA A 199 -34.10 27.70 -31.42
N ILE A 200 -35.40 27.57 -31.17
CA ILE A 200 -36.10 26.28 -31.00
C ILE A 200 -37.33 26.28 -31.92
N ILE A 201 -37.53 25.18 -32.64
CA ILE A 201 -38.74 24.90 -33.40
C ILE A 201 -39.46 23.76 -32.69
N HIS A 202 -40.59 24.08 -32.07
CA HIS A 202 -41.40 23.10 -31.35
C HIS A 202 -42.20 22.23 -32.32
N GLY A 203 -42.07 20.92 -32.17
CA GLY A 203 -42.97 19.95 -32.79
C GLY A 203 -44.34 19.95 -32.12
N LYS A 204 -45.35 19.41 -32.81
CA LYS A 204 -46.64 19.07 -32.19
C LYS A 204 -46.46 17.91 -31.20
N ASP A 205 -47.42 17.70 -30.32
CA ASP A 205 -47.43 16.57 -29.39
C ASP A 205 -47.17 15.24 -30.10
N GLY A 206 -46.22 14.46 -29.57
CA GLY A 206 -45.79 13.19 -30.16
C GLY A 206 -44.76 13.29 -31.29
N THR A 207 -44.31 14.50 -31.63
CA THR A 207 -43.22 14.77 -32.60
C THR A 207 -42.05 15.51 -31.93
N PRO A 208 -40.82 15.38 -32.43
CA PRO A 208 -39.66 15.96 -31.77
C PRO A 208 -39.60 17.47 -32.01
N SER A 209 -38.99 18.19 -31.10
CA SER A 209 -38.57 19.58 -31.32
C SER A 209 -37.19 19.63 -31.94
N ALA A 210 -36.92 20.65 -32.76
CA ALA A 210 -35.60 20.92 -33.31
C ALA A 210 -34.98 22.11 -32.57
N GLN A 211 -33.75 21.94 -32.13
CA GLN A 211 -32.99 22.94 -31.39
C GLN A 211 -31.75 23.31 -32.21
N ASP A 212 -31.57 24.59 -32.49
CA ASP A 212 -30.38 25.05 -33.19
C ASP A 212 -29.16 24.93 -32.28
N THR A 213 -28.04 24.50 -32.85
CA THR A 213 -26.78 24.31 -32.14
C THR A 213 -25.62 24.85 -32.98
N LEU A 214 -24.43 24.85 -32.40
CA LEU A 214 -23.18 25.15 -33.10
C LEU A 214 -22.94 24.18 -34.28
N PHE A 215 -23.53 22.98 -34.26
CA PHE A 215 -23.28 21.89 -35.21
C PHE A 215 -24.40 21.65 -36.23
N GLY A 216 -25.51 22.37 -36.14
CA GLY A 216 -26.73 22.15 -36.92
C GLY A 216 -27.96 22.01 -36.03
N TRP A 217 -29.11 21.72 -36.61
CA TRP A 217 -30.34 21.47 -35.84
C TRP A 217 -30.34 20.06 -35.25
N ALA A 218 -30.35 19.96 -33.92
CA ALA A 218 -30.45 18.70 -33.19
C ALA A 218 -31.91 18.42 -32.83
N LEU A 219 -32.34 17.17 -32.94
CA LEU A 219 -33.72 16.76 -32.66
C LEU A 219 -33.85 16.16 -31.25
N TYR A 220 -34.86 16.59 -30.50
CA TYR A 220 -35.14 16.13 -29.14
C TYR A 220 -36.61 15.78 -28.95
N GLY A 221 -36.90 14.75 -28.16
CA GLY A 221 -38.26 14.42 -27.76
C GLY A 221 -38.89 13.27 -28.55
N PRO A 222 -40.19 13.01 -28.37
CA PRO A 222 -40.85 11.82 -28.91
C PRO A 222 -40.90 11.83 -30.44
N ALA A 223 -40.62 10.69 -31.07
CA ALA A 223 -40.66 10.47 -32.51
C ALA A 223 -41.70 9.43 -32.94
N SER A 224 -42.44 8.79 -32.01
CA SER A 224 -43.56 7.89 -32.34
C SER A 224 -44.54 7.74 -31.17
N VAL A 225 -45.80 7.40 -31.47
CA VAL A 225 -46.82 6.99 -30.47
C VAL A 225 -46.51 5.59 -29.93
N PRO A 226 -46.69 5.29 -28.63
CA PRO A 226 -46.21 4.05 -28.02
C PRO A 226 -46.88 2.80 -28.61
N THR A 227 -46.10 1.84 -29.11
CA THR A 227 -46.64 0.55 -29.62
C THR A 227 -45.97 -0.72 -29.06
N ALA A 228 -44.97 -0.63 -28.16
CA ALA A 228 -44.42 -1.81 -27.45
C ALA A 228 -43.45 -1.39 -26.32
N PRO A 229 -43.19 -2.25 -25.30
CA PRO A 229 -42.26 -1.94 -24.22
C PRO A 229 -40.82 -1.88 -24.72
N LYS A 230 -40.14 -0.75 -24.49
CA LYS A 230 -38.79 -0.46 -25.00
C LYS A 230 -37.94 0.28 -23.97
N VAL A 231 -36.64 0.13 -24.13
CA VAL A 231 -35.56 0.46 -23.19
C VAL A 231 -35.36 1.98 -23.02
N VAL A 232 -35.14 2.46 -21.78
CA VAL A 232 -34.76 3.85 -21.46
C VAL A 232 -33.26 3.91 -21.18
N SER A 233 -32.54 4.89 -21.73
CA SER A 233 -31.12 5.15 -21.45
C SER A 233 -30.98 6.50 -20.74
N LEU A 234 -30.25 6.52 -19.62
CA LEU A 234 -29.94 7.72 -18.83
C LEU A 234 -28.45 7.75 -18.55
N ILE A 235 -27.84 8.94 -18.66
CA ILE A 235 -26.47 9.21 -18.28
C ILE A 235 -26.52 10.40 -17.32
N ASN A 236 -26.09 10.18 -16.09
CA ASN A 236 -25.88 11.23 -15.10
C ASN A 236 -24.44 11.04 -14.64
N VAL A 237 -23.65 12.10 -14.52
CA VAL A 237 -22.28 12.00 -14.00
C VAL A 237 -22.03 13.14 -13.04
N THR A 238 -21.69 12.78 -11.81
CA THR A 238 -21.20 13.68 -10.75
C THR A 238 -19.71 13.46 -10.53
N PRO A 239 -18.82 14.44 -10.78
CA PRO A 239 -17.48 14.43 -10.24
C PRO A 239 -17.59 14.78 -8.76
N LEU A 240 -17.42 13.78 -7.88
CA LEU A 240 -17.28 14.04 -6.45
C LEU A 240 -15.95 14.75 -6.22
N ASN A 241 -16.00 16.08 -6.07
CA ASN A 241 -14.96 16.78 -5.32
C ASN A 241 -15.11 16.33 -3.87
N ASP A 242 -14.08 15.67 -3.37
CA ASP A 242 -14.07 14.89 -2.14
C ASP A 242 -14.08 15.77 -0.87
N ILE A 243 -15.18 16.49 -0.68
CA ILE A 243 -15.48 17.24 0.54
C ILE A 243 -15.54 16.28 1.73
N ASP A 244 -16.01 15.05 1.54
CA ASP A 244 -16.11 14.05 2.60
C ASP A 244 -14.75 13.55 3.06
N ALA A 245 -13.78 13.26 2.18
CA ALA A 245 -12.43 12.93 2.63
C ALA A 245 -11.68 14.16 3.14
N THR A 246 -11.98 15.36 2.62
CA THR A 246 -11.40 16.59 3.17
C THR A 246 -11.94 16.87 4.57
N LEU A 247 -13.24 16.66 4.82
CA LEU A 247 -13.86 16.75 6.14
C LEU A 247 -13.39 15.62 7.06
N ARG A 248 -13.23 14.40 6.57
CA ARG A 248 -12.62 13.30 7.35
C ARG A 248 -11.19 13.62 7.73
N LYS A 249 -10.35 14.08 6.80
CA LYS A 249 -8.98 14.52 7.09
C LYS A 249 -8.97 15.69 8.06
N PHE A 250 -9.87 16.65 7.90
CA PHE A 250 -10.00 17.78 8.81
C PHE A 250 -10.41 17.31 10.22
N TRP A 251 -11.37 16.40 10.34
CA TRP A 251 -11.77 15.80 11.62
C TRP A 251 -10.70 14.87 12.19
N GLU A 252 -9.94 14.14 11.38
CA GLU A 252 -8.78 13.36 11.82
C GLU A 252 -7.69 14.27 12.39
N ILE A 253 -7.47 15.45 11.79
CA ILE A 253 -6.50 16.46 12.24
C ILE A 253 -6.99 17.22 13.49
N GLU A 254 -8.28 17.57 13.56
CA GLU A 254 -8.86 18.30 14.71
C GLU A 254 -9.29 17.37 15.86
N SER A 255 -9.40 16.07 15.63
CA SER A 255 -9.70 15.12 16.69
C SER A 255 -8.51 15.04 17.65
N ILE A 256 -8.70 15.50 18.89
CA ILE A 256 -7.81 15.17 20.00
C ILE A 256 -7.78 13.64 20.10
N ALA A 257 -6.57 13.06 20.02
CA ALA A 257 -6.33 11.62 19.97
C ALA A 257 -7.31 10.84 20.84
N THR A 258 -8.35 10.29 20.21
CA THR A 258 -9.24 9.35 20.87
C THR A 258 -8.40 8.14 21.24
N LYS A 259 -8.45 7.72 22.51
CA LYS A 259 -7.76 6.51 22.97
C LYS A 259 -8.03 5.40 21.97
N ARG A 260 -6.98 4.89 21.34
CA ARG A 260 -7.07 3.83 20.34
C ARG A 260 -7.88 2.68 20.94
N VAL A 261 -8.99 2.33 20.30
CA VAL A 261 -9.75 1.14 20.66
C VAL A 261 -9.02 -0.06 20.09
N PHE A 262 -8.59 -0.97 20.95
CA PHE A 262 -7.95 -2.21 20.54
C PHE A 262 -8.97 -3.12 19.87
N THR A 263 -8.52 -3.87 18.87
CA THR A 263 -9.32 -4.98 18.33
C THR A 263 -9.47 -6.08 19.39
N PRO A 264 -10.48 -6.97 19.28
CA PRO A 264 -10.64 -8.07 20.23
C PRO A 264 -9.40 -8.98 20.34
N GLU A 265 -8.66 -9.17 19.25
CA GLU A 265 -7.39 -9.93 19.27
C GLU A 265 -6.29 -9.17 20.01
N GLU A 266 -6.17 -7.85 19.81
CA GLU A 266 -5.21 -7.01 20.53
C GLU A 266 -5.53 -6.95 22.04
N GLU A 267 -6.81 -6.88 22.42
CA GLU A 267 -7.24 -6.95 23.83
C GLU A 267 -6.87 -8.31 24.45
N GLN A 268 -7.11 -9.41 23.74
CA GLN A 268 -6.70 -10.76 24.17
C GLN A 268 -5.19 -10.89 24.30
N PHE A 269 -4.43 -10.30 23.38
CA PHE A 269 -2.97 -10.26 23.44
C PHE A 269 -2.48 -9.54 24.70
N VAL A 270 -3.02 -8.34 24.98
CA VAL A 270 -2.64 -7.57 26.17
C VAL A 270 -3.06 -8.29 27.45
N ALA A 271 -4.24 -8.92 27.47
CA ALA A 271 -4.68 -9.74 28.59
C ALA A 271 -3.76 -10.93 28.83
N HIS A 272 -3.37 -11.66 27.77
CA HIS A 272 -2.40 -12.75 27.84
C HIS A 272 -1.03 -12.25 28.35
N PHE A 273 -0.55 -11.13 27.83
CA PHE A 273 0.70 -10.51 28.27
C PHE A 273 0.66 -10.20 29.78
N ASN A 274 -0.39 -9.51 30.25
CA ASN A 274 -0.52 -9.15 31.66
C ASN A 274 -0.66 -10.36 32.58
N GLN A 275 -1.27 -11.46 32.10
CA GLN A 275 -1.46 -12.68 32.88
C GLN A 275 -0.21 -13.56 32.95
N THR A 276 0.62 -13.56 31.90
CA THR A 276 1.74 -14.51 31.75
C THR A 276 3.11 -13.90 31.89
N THR A 277 3.22 -12.56 31.84
CA THR A 277 4.51 -11.88 31.97
C THR A 277 4.91 -11.78 33.43
N VAL A 278 6.13 -12.19 33.73
CA VAL A 278 6.71 -12.16 35.07
C VAL A 278 8.06 -11.44 35.02
N ARG A 279 8.31 -10.60 36.03
CA ARG A 279 9.64 -10.06 36.29
C ARG A 279 10.37 -11.01 37.24
N LEU A 280 11.51 -11.52 36.81
CA LEU A 280 12.37 -12.43 37.56
C LEU A 280 13.13 -11.68 38.67
N ASP A 281 13.70 -12.44 39.60
CA ASP A 281 14.42 -11.91 40.77
C ASP A 281 15.65 -11.07 40.37
N ASP A 282 16.29 -11.41 39.25
CA ASP A 282 17.42 -10.66 38.68
C ASP A 282 17.00 -9.38 37.94
N GLY A 283 15.69 -9.12 37.84
CA GLY A 283 15.09 -8.00 37.14
C GLY A 283 14.73 -8.23 35.68
N SER A 284 15.14 -9.35 35.10
CA SER A 284 14.80 -9.73 33.72
C SER A 284 13.30 -9.96 33.56
N TYR A 285 12.78 -9.79 32.35
CA TYR A 285 11.39 -10.12 32.03
C TYR A 285 11.30 -11.50 31.37
N GLN A 286 10.27 -12.26 31.72
CA GLN A 286 9.88 -13.51 31.08
C GLN A 286 8.44 -13.39 30.57
N VAL A 287 8.21 -13.77 29.32
CA VAL A 287 6.90 -13.72 28.64
C VAL A 287 6.55 -15.08 28.04
N SER A 288 5.27 -15.36 27.84
CA SER A 288 4.80 -16.59 27.16
C SER A 288 4.33 -16.30 25.74
N LEU A 289 4.42 -17.27 24.84
CA LEU A 289 3.98 -17.13 23.46
C LEU A 289 2.44 -16.99 23.39
N PRO A 290 1.91 -15.94 22.72
CA PRO A 290 0.49 -15.65 22.70
C PRO A 290 -0.21 -16.46 21.59
N PHE A 291 -0.51 -17.73 21.85
CA PHE A 291 -1.27 -18.55 20.90
C PHE A 291 -2.72 -18.08 20.78
N LYS A 292 -3.24 -18.00 19.54
CA LYS A 292 -4.64 -17.63 19.25
C LYS A 292 -5.65 -18.59 19.88
N ASN A 293 -5.30 -19.87 19.95
CA ASN A 293 -6.16 -20.94 20.46
C ASN A 293 -5.39 -21.80 21.46
N LYS A 294 -6.13 -22.48 22.35
CA LYS A 294 -5.56 -23.47 23.28
C LYS A 294 -4.87 -24.64 22.56
N GLU A 295 -5.35 -24.98 21.36
CA GLU A 295 -4.75 -26.01 20.53
C GLU A 295 -3.52 -25.46 19.78
N LYS A 296 -2.35 -25.87 20.24
CA LYS A 296 -1.04 -25.48 19.69
C LYS A 296 -0.57 -26.38 18.53
N ALA A 297 -1.44 -27.26 18.01
CA ALA A 297 -1.12 -28.21 16.94
C ALA A 297 -0.67 -27.50 15.66
N LEU A 298 0.59 -27.68 15.29
CA LEU A 298 1.24 -27.09 14.11
C LEU A 298 1.51 -28.11 13.00
N GLY A 299 1.71 -29.38 13.31
CA GLY A 299 2.19 -30.40 12.37
C GLY A 299 3.71 -30.45 12.22
N GLU A 300 4.19 -31.24 11.26
CA GLU A 300 5.61 -31.56 11.12
C GLU A 300 6.40 -30.41 10.45
N SER A 301 7.45 -29.93 11.13
CA SER A 301 8.35 -28.86 10.63
C SER A 301 9.83 -29.28 10.62
N LYS A 302 10.19 -30.36 11.31
CA LYS A 302 11.57 -30.80 11.57
C LYS A 302 12.29 -31.13 10.27
N GLN A 303 11.69 -31.93 9.39
CA GLN A 303 12.32 -32.30 8.12
C GLN A 303 12.53 -31.10 7.19
N HIS A 304 11.61 -30.14 7.21
CA HIS A 304 11.74 -28.92 6.42
C HIS A 304 12.89 -28.04 6.94
N ALA A 305 12.90 -27.74 8.23
CA ALA A 305 13.94 -26.94 8.86
C ALA A 305 15.34 -27.57 8.70
N LEU A 306 15.45 -28.89 8.82
CA LEU A 306 16.70 -29.63 8.62
C LEU A 306 17.23 -29.49 7.18
N ARG A 307 16.36 -29.64 6.17
CA ARG A 307 16.75 -29.42 4.76
C ARG A 307 17.23 -28.00 4.52
N ARG A 308 16.57 -27.00 5.13
CA ARG A 308 16.98 -25.58 5.05
C ARG A 308 18.32 -25.34 5.73
N PHE A 309 18.58 -25.99 6.87
CA PHE A 309 19.87 -25.93 7.52
C PHE A 309 21.01 -26.47 6.64
N TYR A 310 20.84 -27.63 5.99
CA TYR A 310 21.85 -28.14 5.06
C TYR A 310 22.12 -27.20 3.87
N GLN A 311 21.12 -26.46 3.40
CA GLN A 311 21.32 -25.43 2.37
C GLN A 311 22.18 -24.27 2.90
N VAL A 312 21.95 -23.84 4.15
CA VAL A 312 22.77 -22.84 4.82
C VAL A 312 24.19 -23.35 4.98
N GLU A 313 24.38 -24.58 5.47
CA GLU A 313 25.71 -25.18 5.63
C GLU A 313 26.49 -25.23 4.30
N ASN A 314 25.83 -25.63 3.20
CA ASN A 314 26.42 -25.62 1.87
C ASN A 314 26.83 -24.20 1.42
N ARG A 315 26.02 -23.19 1.73
CA ARG A 315 26.35 -21.77 1.47
C ARG A 315 27.55 -21.32 2.30
N LEU A 316 27.59 -21.67 3.59
CA LEU A 316 28.68 -21.32 4.50
C LEU A 316 30.00 -21.99 4.08
N ASN A 317 29.97 -23.25 3.64
CA ASN A 317 31.18 -23.95 3.16
C ASN A 317 31.78 -23.32 1.89
N ARG A 318 30.98 -22.62 1.09
CA ARG A 318 31.46 -21.87 -0.09
C ARG A 318 32.02 -20.49 0.26
N ASN A 319 31.74 -19.97 1.46
CA ASN A 319 32.19 -18.65 1.90
C ASN A 319 32.74 -18.71 3.33
N PRO A 320 34.06 -18.94 3.49
CA PRO A 320 34.69 -19.08 4.80
C PRO A 320 34.49 -17.89 5.74
N HIS A 321 34.50 -16.66 5.21
CA HIS A 321 34.31 -15.45 6.01
C HIS A 321 32.89 -15.36 6.57
N LEU A 322 31.88 -15.65 5.73
CA LEU A 322 30.49 -15.71 6.19
C LEU A 322 30.29 -16.80 7.24
N LYS A 323 30.96 -17.95 7.07
CA LYS A 323 30.93 -19.06 8.02
C LYS A 323 31.49 -18.68 9.38
N GLU A 324 32.65 -18.04 9.42
CA GLU A 324 33.27 -17.56 10.65
C GLU A 324 32.33 -16.61 11.41
N GLN A 325 31.78 -15.60 10.73
CA GLN A 325 30.86 -14.64 11.36
C GLN A 325 29.58 -15.31 11.87
N TYR A 326 29.01 -16.27 11.12
CA TYR A 326 27.84 -17.02 11.53
C TYR A 326 28.13 -17.92 12.74
N VAL A 327 29.26 -18.62 12.74
CA VAL A 327 29.69 -19.48 13.86
C VAL A 327 29.92 -18.64 15.12
N ASN A 328 30.57 -17.48 14.99
CA ASN A 328 30.76 -16.54 16.11
C ASN A 328 29.43 -16.05 16.68
N PHE A 329 28.46 -15.71 15.82
CA PHE A 329 27.11 -15.35 16.26
C PHE A 329 26.44 -16.47 17.07
N MET A 330 26.50 -17.71 16.57
CA MET A 330 25.86 -18.85 17.24
C MET A 330 26.56 -19.19 18.57
N HIS A 331 27.88 -19.08 18.65
CA HIS A 331 28.60 -19.21 19.92
C HIS A 331 28.24 -18.12 20.92
N GLU A 332 28.13 -16.86 20.48
CA GLU A 332 27.68 -15.75 21.36
C GLU A 332 26.27 -16.05 21.92
N TYR A 333 25.37 -16.56 21.08
CA TYR A 333 24.02 -16.94 21.47
C TYR A 333 24.00 -18.05 22.56
N ILE A 334 24.90 -19.03 22.46
CA ILE A 334 25.07 -20.08 23.48
C ILE A 334 25.70 -19.51 24.76
N GLN A 335 26.77 -18.73 24.63
CA GLN A 335 27.53 -18.18 25.76
C GLN A 335 26.67 -17.26 26.63
N LEU A 336 25.77 -16.50 26.01
CA LEU A 336 24.80 -15.66 26.72
C LEU A 336 23.59 -16.44 27.25
N GLY A 337 23.52 -17.76 27.02
CA GLY A 337 22.42 -18.60 27.46
C GLY A 337 21.11 -18.38 26.69
N HIS A 338 21.13 -17.60 25.60
CA HIS A 338 19.93 -17.35 24.78
C HIS A 338 19.48 -18.57 23.98
N MET A 339 20.36 -19.57 23.82
CA MET A 339 20.00 -20.90 23.36
C MET A 339 20.70 -22.00 24.14
N SER A 340 20.04 -23.17 24.24
CA SER A 340 20.59 -24.34 24.93
C SER A 340 20.29 -25.62 24.17
N LEU A 341 21.19 -26.60 24.28
CA LEU A 341 21.03 -27.92 23.69
C LEU A 341 19.78 -28.61 24.26
N ILE A 342 18.98 -29.22 23.39
CA ILE A 342 17.81 -30.00 23.80
C ILE A 342 18.28 -31.34 24.40
N PRO A 343 17.86 -31.70 25.63
CA PRO A 343 18.16 -32.98 26.24
C PRO A 343 17.60 -34.14 25.41
N GLN A 344 18.29 -35.29 25.40
CA GLN A 344 17.87 -36.47 24.63
C GLN A 344 16.44 -36.93 24.96
N SER A 345 16.02 -36.79 26.22
CA SER A 345 14.66 -37.11 26.68
C SER A 345 13.57 -36.25 26.03
N GLN A 346 13.92 -35.08 25.47
CA GLN A 346 12.98 -34.11 24.87
C GLN A 346 13.13 -33.96 23.35
N LEU A 347 13.93 -34.83 22.71
CA LEU A 347 14.08 -34.85 21.25
C LEU A 347 12.87 -35.49 20.54
N ASN A 348 12.22 -36.46 21.18
CA ASN A 348 11.12 -37.26 20.62
C ASN A 348 9.76 -36.81 21.18
N ILE A 349 9.45 -35.52 21.04
CA ILE A 349 8.14 -34.96 21.40
C ILE A 349 7.22 -34.99 20.17
N ASN A 350 5.90 -35.07 20.38
CA ASN A 350 4.92 -35.02 19.30
C ASN A 350 5.17 -33.80 18.39
N SER A 351 5.14 -34.02 17.08
CA SER A 351 5.30 -32.96 16.07
C SER A 351 4.23 -31.88 16.21
N ASP A 352 3.03 -32.22 16.69
CA ASP A 352 1.97 -31.25 16.96
C ASP A 352 2.27 -30.35 18.16
N SER A 353 3.26 -30.67 18.98
CA SER A 353 3.64 -29.92 20.18
C SER A 353 5.04 -29.30 20.07
N SER A 354 5.58 -29.17 18.87
CA SER A 354 6.89 -28.58 18.65
C SER A 354 6.98 -27.89 17.30
N TYR A 355 7.93 -26.96 17.16
CA TYR A 355 8.17 -26.26 15.91
C TYR A 355 9.66 -25.96 15.73
N TYR A 356 10.18 -26.30 14.55
CA TYR A 356 11.58 -26.04 14.16
C TYR A 356 11.63 -24.86 13.20
N LEU A 357 12.32 -23.80 13.62
CA LEU A 357 12.55 -22.58 12.85
C LEU A 357 13.71 -22.81 11.86
N PRO A 358 13.48 -22.71 10.54
CA PRO A 358 14.56 -22.45 9.61
C PRO A 358 15.24 -21.14 9.99
N HIS A 359 16.55 -21.06 9.77
CA HIS A 359 17.28 -19.82 10.05
C HIS A 359 18.44 -19.69 9.08
N HIS A 360 18.87 -18.45 8.82
CA HIS A 360 19.92 -18.17 7.85
C HIS A 360 20.65 -16.85 8.14
N PRO A 361 21.94 -16.74 7.75
CA PRO A 361 22.69 -15.50 7.90
C PRO A 361 22.31 -14.46 6.84
N VAL A 362 22.17 -13.22 7.29
CA VAL A 362 22.00 -12.00 6.49
C VAL A 362 23.10 -11.01 6.85
N LEU A 363 23.76 -10.46 5.83
CA LEU A 363 24.75 -9.40 6.01
C LEU A 363 24.07 -8.04 5.95
N LYS A 364 24.28 -7.20 6.97
CA LYS A 364 23.88 -5.79 6.98
C LYS A 364 25.15 -4.96 6.95
N GLU A 365 25.65 -4.66 5.75
CA GLU A 365 26.91 -3.92 5.52
C GLU A 365 26.89 -2.52 6.16
N SER A 366 25.71 -1.96 6.42
CA SER A 366 25.50 -0.66 7.07
C SER A 366 25.49 -0.70 8.61
N SER A 367 25.62 -1.87 9.24
CA SER A 367 25.62 -2.02 10.71
C SER A 367 26.97 -1.65 11.31
N SER A 368 26.98 -0.73 12.29
CA SER A 368 28.19 -0.28 12.99
C SER A 368 28.81 -1.33 13.91
N THR A 369 28.01 -2.26 14.46
CA THR A 369 28.43 -3.18 15.54
C THR A 369 28.51 -4.65 15.14
N THR A 370 27.63 -5.15 14.27
CA THR A 370 27.68 -6.56 13.82
C THR A 370 27.22 -6.66 12.37
N LYS A 371 28.15 -7.01 11.48
CA LYS A 371 27.88 -7.10 10.03
C LYS A 371 26.96 -8.28 9.67
N LEU A 372 26.80 -9.26 10.56
CA LEU A 372 25.97 -10.45 10.35
C LEU A 372 24.85 -10.54 11.40
N ARG A 373 23.64 -10.85 10.93
CA ARG A 373 22.48 -11.24 11.76
C ARG A 373 21.98 -12.61 11.30
N VAL A 374 21.49 -13.44 12.21
CA VAL A 374 20.83 -14.71 11.87
C VAL A 374 19.32 -14.51 11.93
N VAL A 375 18.62 -14.63 10.82
CA VAL A 375 17.15 -14.51 10.78
C VAL A 375 16.54 -15.87 11.10
N PHE A 376 15.59 -15.90 12.04
CA PHE A 376 14.77 -17.06 12.38
C PHE A 376 13.40 -16.92 11.71
N ASP A 377 12.99 -17.93 10.94
CA ASP A 377 11.80 -17.88 10.09
C ASP A 377 10.62 -18.62 10.74
N ALA A 378 9.78 -17.87 11.47
CA ALA A 378 8.54 -18.40 12.07
C ALA A 378 7.35 -18.41 11.09
N SER A 379 7.55 -17.98 9.83
CA SER A 379 6.55 -18.00 8.76
C SER A 379 6.66 -19.22 7.86
N SER A 380 7.65 -20.09 8.07
CA SER A 380 7.78 -21.35 7.34
C SER A 380 6.60 -22.26 7.61
N SER A 381 5.86 -22.65 6.57
CA SER A 381 4.74 -23.59 6.73
C SER A 381 5.20 -24.98 7.16
N THR A 382 4.41 -25.65 8.00
CA THR A 382 4.57 -27.06 8.35
C THR A 382 3.89 -27.99 7.32
N SER A 383 3.87 -29.30 7.59
CA SER A 383 3.09 -30.28 6.84
C SER A 383 1.59 -29.99 6.73
N THR A 384 1.03 -29.14 7.59
CA THR A 384 -0.38 -28.73 7.56
C THR A 384 -0.62 -27.42 6.81
N ASN A 385 0.41 -26.85 6.17
CA ASN A 385 0.42 -25.51 5.57
C ASN A 385 0.17 -24.36 6.56
N VAL A 386 0.40 -24.58 7.86
CA VAL A 386 0.29 -23.55 8.90
C VAL A 386 1.68 -23.23 9.44
N SER A 387 1.99 -21.96 9.67
CA SER A 387 3.25 -21.53 10.30
C SER A 387 3.06 -21.21 11.79
N LEU A 388 4.16 -21.03 12.52
CA LEU A 388 4.09 -20.57 13.91
C LEU A 388 3.42 -19.19 13.98
N ASN A 389 3.75 -18.29 13.05
CA ASN A 389 3.16 -16.96 12.99
C ASN A 389 1.64 -16.97 12.74
N ASP A 390 1.12 -17.95 12.00
CA ASP A 390 -0.33 -18.08 11.79
C ASP A 390 -1.07 -18.43 13.09
N LYS A 391 -0.42 -19.17 14.00
CA LYS A 391 -0.96 -19.59 15.29
C LYS A 391 -0.78 -18.57 16.41
N LEU A 392 0.18 -17.64 16.29
CA LEU A 392 0.41 -16.59 17.27
C LEU A 392 -0.48 -15.37 16.99
N MET A 393 -1.00 -14.77 18.07
CA MET A 393 -1.72 -13.50 18.00
C MET A 393 -0.77 -12.38 17.59
N VAL A 394 -1.28 -11.45 16.79
CA VAL A 394 -0.57 -10.20 16.48
C VAL A 394 -0.94 -9.18 17.55
N GLY A 395 0.06 -8.68 18.28
CA GLY A 395 -0.19 -7.70 19.34
C GLY A 395 -0.40 -6.29 18.81
N PRO A 396 -0.89 -5.37 19.67
CA PRO A 396 -1.10 -4.00 19.28
C PRO A 396 0.21 -3.25 19.03
N ILE A 397 0.15 -2.25 18.15
CA ILE A 397 1.18 -1.22 18.02
C ILE A 397 0.89 -0.15 19.07
N VAL A 398 1.48 -0.29 20.25
CA VAL A 398 1.27 0.64 21.38
C VAL A 398 2.27 1.80 21.40
N GLN A 399 3.39 1.68 20.69
CA GLN A 399 4.35 2.77 20.52
C GLN A 399 3.79 3.87 19.62
N ASN A 400 4.26 5.10 19.83
CA ASN A 400 3.99 6.18 18.90
C ASN A 400 4.60 5.88 17.53
N ASP A 401 3.99 6.41 16.48
CA ASP A 401 4.57 6.31 15.15
C ASP A 401 5.88 7.11 15.08
N LEU A 402 6.76 6.67 14.17
CA LEU A 402 8.08 7.25 14.01
C LEU A 402 8.03 8.74 13.69
N PHE A 403 7.04 9.21 12.92
CA PHE A 403 6.93 10.62 12.57
C PHE A 403 6.62 11.46 13.81
N THR A 404 5.68 11.02 14.65
CA THR A 404 5.39 11.66 15.95
C THR A 404 6.62 11.73 16.85
N ILE A 405 7.40 10.65 16.93
CA ILE A 405 8.65 10.62 17.71
C ILE A 405 9.66 11.62 17.15
N LEU A 406 9.89 11.62 15.84
CA LEU A 406 10.83 12.53 15.18
C LEU A 406 10.44 14.01 15.31
N VAL A 407 9.15 14.32 15.23
CA VAL A 407 8.64 15.68 15.44
C VAL A 407 8.96 16.12 16.87
N ARG A 408 8.66 15.30 17.88
CA ARG A 408 8.98 15.62 19.28
C ARG A 408 10.48 15.77 19.50
N TRP A 409 11.26 14.84 18.96
CA TRP A 409 12.71 14.85 19.07
C TRP A 409 13.31 16.15 18.52
N ARG A 410 12.77 16.69 17.42
CA ARG A 410 13.18 17.97 16.83
C ARG A 410 12.85 19.20 17.67
N TYR A 411 11.97 19.11 18.67
CA TYR A 411 11.68 20.22 19.58
C TYR A 411 12.72 20.37 20.70
N TYR A 412 13.53 19.34 20.97
CA TYR A 412 14.52 19.42 22.04
C TYR A 412 15.73 20.25 21.64
N LEU A 413 16.13 21.19 22.50
CA LEU A 413 17.36 21.97 22.32
C LEU A 413 18.61 21.11 22.54
N VAL A 414 18.49 20.06 23.37
CA VAL A 414 19.54 19.06 23.64
C VAL A 414 19.01 17.68 23.23
N PRO A 415 19.18 17.26 21.97
CA PRO A 415 18.71 15.97 21.48
C PRO A 415 19.62 14.82 21.92
N LEU A 416 19.01 13.67 22.21
CA LEU A 416 19.64 12.42 22.60
C LEU A 416 19.18 11.29 21.67
N CYS A 417 20.10 10.45 21.24
CA CYS A 417 19.79 9.20 20.59
C CYS A 417 20.57 8.05 21.25
N ALA A 418 19.94 6.88 21.35
CA ALA A 418 20.55 5.65 21.85
C ALA A 418 19.82 4.41 21.30
N ASP A 419 20.39 3.24 21.50
CA ASP A 419 19.89 1.93 21.05
C ASP A 419 19.91 0.92 22.21
N ILE A 420 18.84 0.14 22.39
CA ILE A 420 18.82 -0.98 23.32
C ILE A 420 19.57 -2.16 22.71
N LYS A 421 20.76 -2.44 23.25
CA LYS A 421 21.56 -3.59 22.83
C LYS A 421 20.74 -4.88 22.95
N MET A 422 20.51 -5.52 21.80
CA MET A 422 19.89 -6.84 21.71
C MET A 422 18.50 -6.90 22.39
N MET A 423 17.68 -5.85 22.25
CA MET A 423 16.37 -5.69 22.93
C MET A 423 15.57 -6.99 23.11
N TYR A 424 15.25 -7.69 22.00
CA TYR A 424 14.46 -8.93 22.07
C TYR A 424 15.15 -10.06 22.87
N ARG A 425 16.49 -10.13 22.81
CA ARG A 425 17.27 -11.18 23.49
C ARG A 425 17.35 -10.95 25.00
N ASN A 426 17.02 -9.75 25.50
CA ASN A 426 16.98 -9.47 26.93
C ASN A 426 15.62 -9.84 27.56
N ILE A 427 14.68 -10.39 26.77
CA ILE A 427 13.37 -10.84 27.24
C ILE A 427 13.31 -12.36 27.09
N TRP A 428 13.11 -13.07 28.20
CA TRP A 428 13.04 -14.53 28.22
C TRP A 428 11.66 -15.03 27.77
N ILE A 429 11.64 -16.21 27.15
CA ILE A 429 10.43 -16.98 26.88
C ILE A 429 10.24 -18.00 28.00
N HIS A 430 9.00 -18.18 28.45
CA HIS A 430 8.64 -19.21 29.41
C HIS A 430 9.01 -20.61 28.90
N GLU A 431 9.51 -21.47 29.78
CA GLU A 431 10.11 -22.76 29.39
C GLU A 431 9.14 -23.71 28.69
N ASP A 432 7.85 -23.66 29.05
CA ASP A 432 6.78 -24.41 28.38
C ASP A 432 6.65 -24.11 26.88
N ASP A 433 7.10 -22.94 26.43
CA ASP A 433 6.99 -22.50 25.04
C ASP A 433 8.30 -22.68 24.24
N TRP A 434 9.42 -23.05 24.87
CA TRP A 434 10.69 -23.31 24.17
C TRP A 434 10.56 -24.38 23.08
N THR A 435 9.64 -25.33 23.26
CA THR A 435 9.36 -26.40 22.30
C THR A 435 8.93 -25.87 20.90
N PHE A 436 8.42 -24.64 20.82
CA PHE A 436 8.02 -23.99 19.57
C PHE A 436 9.13 -23.13 18.94
N LEU A 437 10.28 -23.00 19.62
CA LEU A 437 11.41 -22.20 19.18
C LEU A 437 12.66 -23.09 19.03
N ARG A 438 12.54 -24.21 18.31
CA ARG A 438 13.65 -25.15 18.08
C ARG A 438 14.44 -24.78 16.83
N ILE A 439 15.75 -25.02 16.83
CA ILE A 439 16.60 -24.89 15.64
C ILE A 439 17.57 -26.07 15.53
N PHE A 440 18.09 -26.29 14.33
CA PHE A 440 19.23 -27.17 14.09
C PHE A 440 20.52 -26.39 13.99
N TRP A 441 21.59 -26.86 14.62
CA TRP A 441 22.90 -26.24 14.42
C TRP A 441 24.05 -27.23 14.65
N ARG A 442 25.15 -27.00 13.96
CA ARG A 442 26.47 -27.60 14.22
C ARG A 442 27.56 -26.68 13.66
N GLU A 443 28.70 -26.66 14.32
CA GLU A 443 29.84 -25.82 13.92
C GLU A 443 30.52 -26.33 12.64
N LYS A 444 30.66 -27.66 12.52
CA LYS A 444 31.38 -28.34 11.43
C LYS A 444 30.55 -29.48 10.87
N ALA A 445 30.64 -29.71 9.56
CA ALA A 445 29.95 -30.79 8.88
C ALA A 445 30.34 -32.19 9.37
N THR A 446 31.53 -32.31 9.98
CA THR A 446 32.03 -33.53 10.62
C THR A 446 31.40 -33.83 11.97
N LEU A 447 30.74 -32.85 12.60
CA LEU A 447 30.06 -33.02 13.87
C LEU A 447 28.62 -33.51 13.66
N PRO A 448 28.06 -34.26 14.62
CA PRO A 448 26.64 -34.60 14.58
C PRO A 448 25.80 -33.32 14.62
N ILE A 449 24.67 -33.35 13.91
CA ILE A 449 23.71 -32.25 13.97
C ILE A 449 23.03 -32.26 15.34
N GLN A 450 22.89 -31.07 15.93
CA GLN A 450 22.31 -30.88 17.24
C GLN A 450 21.07 -30.00 17.16
N GLU A 451 20.19 -30.16 18.14
CA GLU A 451 18.95 -29.41 18.25
C GLU A 451 19.01 -28.51 19.47
N TYR A 452 18.58 -27.25 19.31
CA TYR A 452 18.64 -26.23 20.35
C TYR A 452 17.27 -25.60 20.55
N TRP A 453 16.97 -25.21 21.80
CA TRP A 453 15.91 -24.26 22.11
C TRP A 453 16.46 -22.85 22.05
N LEU A 454 15.71 -21.93 21.45
CA LEU A 454 15.86 -20.50 21.71
C LEU A 454 15.05 -20.15 22.96
N LYS A 455 15.65 -19.41 23.88
CA LYS A 455 15.10 -19.16 25.22
C LYS A 455 14.60 -17.72 25.39
N THR A 456 14.80 -16.87 24.40
CA THR A 456 14.47 -15.43 24.44
C THR A 456 13.46 -15.10 23.35
N VAL A 457 12.82 -13.93 23.46
CA VAL A 457 11.92 -13.42 22.42
C VAL A 457 12.67 -13.44 21.10
N THR A 458 12.14 -14.22 20.16
CA THR A 458 12.81 -14.51 18.90
C THR A 458 12.25 -13.59 17.83
N TYR A 459 13.06 -12.65 17.36
CA TYR A 459 12.69 -11.80 16.23
C TYR A 459 12.39 -12.68 15.00
N GLY A 460 11.33 -12.33 14.27
CA GLY A 460 10.75 -13.16 13.22
C GLY A 460 9.42 -13.81 13.61
N THR A 461 9.09 -13.86 14.90
CA THR A 461 7.72 -14.16 15.35
C THR A 461 6.82 -12.92 15.24
N SER A 462 5.54 -13.12 14.93
CA SER A 462 4.54 -12.04 14.81
C SER A 462 4.29 -11.30 16.13
N ALA A 463 4.47 -11.97 17.27
CA ALA A 463 4.27 -11.42 18.60
C ALA A 463 5.46 -10.63 19.16
N ALA A 464 6.69 -10.90 18.68
CA ALA A 464 7.92 -10.36 19.26
C ALA A 464 7.93 -8.83 19.37
N PRO A 465 7.52 -8.05 18.33
CA PRO A 465 7.50 -6.59 18.43
C PRO A 465 6.64 -6.07 19.59
N SER A 466 5.39 -6.51 19.66
CA SER A 466 4.46 -6.06 20.69
C SER A 466 4.86 -6.54 22.08
N GLN A 467 5.37 -7.76 22.23
CA GLN A 467 5.91 -8.23 23.51
C GLN A 467 7.05 -7.35 24.01
N ALA A 468 7.99 -6.99 23.13
CA ALA A 468 9.14 -6.17 23.49
C ALA A 468 8.73 -4.76 23.91
N VAL A 469 7.80 -4.13 23.16
CA VAL A 469 7.31 -2.79 23.49
C VAL A 469 6.46 -2.81 24.77
N LEU A 470 5.61 -3.81 25.00
CA LEU A 470 4.82 -3.91 26.23
C LEU A 470 5.70 -4.09 27.47
N VAL A 471 6.85 -4.78 27.36
CA VAL A 471 7.84 -4.83 28.45
C VAL A 471 8.36 -3.43 28.77
N LEU A 472 8.72 -2.61 27.76
CA LEU A 472 9.14 -1.22 28.01
C LEU A 472 8.02 -0.39 28.67
N GLN A 473 6.76 -0.60 28.28
CA GLN A 473 5.61 0.08 28.89
C GLN A 473 5.39 -0.34 30.35
N ASP A 474 5.56 -1.63 30.70
CA ASP A 474 5.50 -2.09 32.09
C ASP A 474 6.64 -1.48 32.93
N ILE A 475 7.86 -1.45 32.39
CA ILE A 475 9.01 -0.79 33.04
C ILE A 475 8.68 0.68 33.28
N ALA A 476 8.16 1.38 32.28
CA ALA A 476 7.82 2.78 32.40
C ALA A 476 6.79 3.04 33.51
N GLU A 477 5.70 2.28 33.55
CA GLU A 477 4.66 2.47 34.57
C GLU A 477 5.18 2.12 35.98
N ARG A 478 5.98 1.06 36.11
CA ARG A 478 6.54 0.63 37.39
C ARG A 478 7.49 1.65 38.02
N TYR A 479 8.32 2.29 37.21
CA TYR A 479 9.32 3.26 37.68
C TYR A 479 8.84 4.72 37.58
N LYS A 480 7.59 4.96 37.20
CA LYS A 480 7.01 6.30 37.00
C LYS A 480 7.19 7.29 38.16
N VAL A 481 7.07 6.81 39.40
CA VAL A 481 7.22 7.67 40.59
C VAL A 481 8.70 7.92 40.92
N SER A 482 9.57 6.93 40.73
CA SER A 482 10.98 7.02 41.12
C SER A 482 11.87 7.65 40.04
N HIS A 483 11.52 7.45 38.77
CA HIS A 483 12.28 7.89 37.59
C HIS A 483 11.30 8.44 36.54
N PRO A 484 10.67 9.59 36.81
CA PRO A 484 9.60 10.13 35.96
C PRO A 484 10.07 10.51 34.54
N LEU A 485 11.30 11.00 34.37
CA LEU A 485 11.83 11.38 33.06
C LEU A 485 12.06 10.14 32.17
N ALA A 486 12.67 9.10 32.74
CA ALA A 486 12.86 7.83 32.04
C ALA A 486 11.53 7.15 31.72
N SER A 487 10.58 7.16 32.66
CA SER A 487 9.24 6.62 32.45
C SER A 487 8.54 7.30 31.28
N GLU A 488 8.57 8.64 31.23
CA GLU A 488 8.00 9.38 30.12
C GLU A 488 8.67 8.99 28.79
N ALA A 489 10.00 9.02 28.71
CA ALA A 489 10.73 8.65 27.50
C ALA A 489 10.45 7.21 27.04
N LEU A 490 10.43 6.22 27.96
CA LEU A 490 10.09 4.83 27.65
C LEU A 490 8.67 4.67 27.07
N GLN A 491 7.72 5.51 27.48
CA GLN A 491 6.36 5.48 26.96
C GLN A 491 6.26 6.04 25.54
N ARG A 492 7.01 7.09 25.24
CA ARG A 492 6.72 7.94 24.07
C ARG A 492 7.84 8.13 23.06
N ASP A 493 9.10 7.88 23.42
CA ASP A 493 10.30 8.25 22.64
C ASP A 493 11.10 7.05 22.08
N PHE A 494 10.65 5.82 22.34
CA PHE A 494 11.22 4.61 21.74
C PHE A 494 10.46 4.21 20.48
N TYR A 495 11.21 3.96 19.41
CA TYR A 495 10.76 3.20 18.25
C TYR A 495 11.49 1.85 18.27
N MET A 496 10.82 0.81 18.77
CA MET A 496 11.45 -0.49 19.05
C MET A 496 12.69 -0.35 19.96
N ASP A 497 13.88 -0.71 19.46
CA ASP A 497 15.16 -0.63 20.15
C ASP A 497 15.78 0.79 20.14
N ASP A 498 15.35 1.66 19.22
CA ASP A 498 15.90 3.01 19.06
C ASP A 498 15.20 4.04 19.96
N CYS A 499 15.98 4.75 20.76
CA CYS A 499 15.55 5.85 21.61
C CYS A 499 15.86 7.19 20.93
N MET A 500 14.86 8.04 20.73
CA MET A 500 15.02 9.41 20.22
C MET A 500 14.32 10.37 21.18
N THR A 501 15.07 10.91 22.13
CA THR A 501 14.56 11.74 23.23
C THR A 501 15.43 12.99 23.40
N GLY A 502 15.20 13.78 24.46
CA GLY A 502 15.98 14.98 24.74
C GLY A 502 15.34 15.88 25.79
N ALA A 503 15.96 17.02 26.01
CA ALA A 503 15.44 18.06 26.90
C ALA A 503 15.78 19.47 26.37
N ASN A 504 15.32 20.50 27.08
CA ASN A 504 15.56 21.90 26.70
C ASN A 504 16.80 22.49 27.38
N THR A 505 17.35 21.81 28.38
CA THR A 505 18.57 22.18 29.08
C THR A 505 19.53 20.99 29.15
N VAL A 506 20.82 21.25 29.33
CA VAL A 506 21.84 20.19 29.42
C VAL A 506 21.65 19.40 30.72
N GLU A 507 21.28 20.08 31.79
CA GLU A 507 21.04 19.50 33.11
C GLU A 507 19.89 18.50 33.08
N GLU A 508 18.74 18.87 32.51
CA GLU A 508 17.59 17.97 32.36
C GLU A 508 17.92 16.78 31.44
N ALA A 509 18.69 17.00 30.36
CA ALA A 509 19.09 15.94 29.44
C ALA A 509 20.04 14.93 30.11
N LEU A 510 20.96 15.40 30.95
CA LEU A 510 21.83 14.55 31.77
C LEU A 510 21.03 13.74 32.79
N GLU A 511 20.07 14.38 33.47
CA GLU A 511 19.20 13.69 34.42
C GLU A 511 18.36 12.61 33.72
N LEU A 512 17.74 12.94 32.58
CA LEU A 512 17.00 11.98 31.76
C LEU A 512 17.88 10.79 31.34
N GLN A 513 19.09 11.06 30.84
CA GLN A 513 20.05 10.01 30.45
C GLN A 513 20.39 9.10 31.64
N GLN A 514 20.68 9.68 32.82
CA GLN A 514 21.00 8.92 34.03
C GLN A 514 19.82 8.06 34.49
N GLN A 515 18.60 8.61 34.50
CA GLN A 515 17.40 7.87 34.85
C GLN A 515 17.15 6.71 33.87
N LEU A 516 17.33 6.93 32.55
CA LEU A 516 17.17 5.88 31.53
C LEU A 516 18.18 4.74 31.74
N LEU A 517 19.44 5.07 31.95
CA LEU A 517 20.49 4.10 32.23
C LEU A 517 20.21 3.31 33.51
N ALA A 518 19.75 3.98 34.57
CA ALA A 518 19.44 3.34 35.84
C ALA A 518 18.26 2.37 35.71
N VAL A 519 17.12 2.82 35.17
CA VAL A 519 15.89 2.03 35.04
C VAL A 519 16.10 0.81 34.15
N LEU A 520 16.69 0.98 32.96
CA LEU A 520 16.90 -0.14 32.04
C LEU A 520 17.92 -1.15 32.60
N LYS A 521 18.94 -0.69 33.33
CA LYS A 521 19.90 -1.58 34.01
C LYS A 521 19.24 -2.44 35.09
N LEU A 522 18.28 -1.90 35.84
CA LEU A 522 17.49 -2.67 36.83
C LEU A 522 16.61 -3.77 36.20
N CYS A 523 16.45 -3.73 34.87
CA CYS A 523 15.69 -4.68 34.08
C CYS A 523 16.56 -5.46 33.10
N ASN A 524 17.88 -5.45 33.28
CA ASN A 524 18.89 -6.11 32.43
C ASN A 524 18.86 -5.67 30.95
N PHE A 525 18.33 -4.48 30.67
CA PHE A 525 18.49 -3.80 29.40
C PHE A 525 19.70 -2.87 29.44
N THR A 526 20.43 -2.78 28.32
CA THR A 526 21.60 -1.90 28.19
C THR A 526 21.41 -0.96 27.01
N LEU A 527 21.36 0.35 27.28
CA LEU A 527 21.46 1.37 26.23
C LEU A 527 22.91 1.54 25.78
N ARG A 528 23.11 1.61 24.48
CA ARG A 528 24.39 1.90 23.82
C ARG A 528 24.14 2.87 22.66
N LYS A 529 25.19 3.12 21.87
CA LYS A 529 25.16 4.01 20.72
C LYS A 529 24.64 5.42 21.06
N TRP A 530 25.04 5.92 22.23
CA TRP A 530 24.70 7.27 22.62
C TRP A 530 25.27 8.28 21.60
N SER A 531 24.42 9.15 21.12
CA SER A 531 24.77 10.28 20.25
C SER A 531 23.99 11.54 20.65
N SER A 532 24.65 12.69 20.53
CA SER A 532 24.08 14.00 20.84
C SER A 532 24.91 15.10 20.16
N SER A 533 24.31 16.28 19.95
CA SER A 533 25.03 17.48 19.52
C SER A 533 25.78 18.17 20.67
N VAL A 534 25.56 17.75 21.93
CA VAL A 534 26.16 18.34 23.12
C VAL A 534 27.27 17.44 23.70
N PRO A 535 28.53 17.90 23.82
CA PRO A 535 29.64 17.08 24.33
C PRO A 535 29.43 16.51 25.73
N ALA A 536 28.90 17.32 26.65
CA ALA A 536 28.69 16.94 28.05
C ALA A 536 27.83 15.66 28.20
N ILE A 537 26.88 15.46 27.30
CA ILE A 537 26.02 14.26 27.26
C ILE A 537 26.83 13.01 26.90
N LEU A 538 27.74 13.11 25.93
CA LEU A 538 28.56 11.98 25.51
C LEU A 538 29.60 11.65 26.57
N GLU A 539 30.21 12.67 27.17
CA GLU A 539 31.20 12.53 28.23
C GLU A 539 30.65 11.84 29.48
N ALA A 540 29.35 11.96 29.74
CA ALA A 540 28.67 11.34 30.86
C ALA A 540 28.51 9.81 30.76
N VAL A 541 28.77 9.20 29.60
CA VAL A 541 28.73 7.73 29.41
C VAL A 541 30.09 7.16 28.98
N PRO A 542 30.41 5.89 29.30
CA PRO A 542 31.64 5.25 28.86
C PRO A 542 31.80 5.25 27.32
N GLU A 543 33.03 5.27 26.81
CA GLU A 543 33.29 5.30 25.37
C GLU A 543 32.64 4.13 24.62
N ASP A 544 32.65 2.92 25.19
CA ASP A 544 32.03 1.72 24.62
C ASP A 544 30.50 1.80 24.48
N PHE A 545 29.89 2.82 25.07
CA PHE A 545 28.45 3.07 25.04
C PHE A 545 28.10 4.16 24.02
N ARG A 546 29.07 4.85 23.42
CA ARG A 546 28.87 5.94 22.46
C ARG A 546 28.82 5.41 21.03
N GLU A 547 28.00 6.01 20.16
CA GLU A 547 28.03 5.75 18.71
C GLU A 547 29.07 6.61 18.00
N THR A 548 29.25 7.82 18.50
CA THR A 548 30.18 8.81 17.98
C THR A 548 31.12 9.25 19.09
N GLN A 549 32.42 9.34 18.79
CA GLN A 549 33.41 9.84 19.76
C GLN A 549 33.44 11.37 19.83
N LEU A 550 32.88 12.04 18.82
CA LEU A 550 32.76 13.49 18.74
C LEU A 550 31.27 13.88 18.72
N PRO A 551 30.90 15.05 19.26
CA PRO A 551 29.54 15.57 19.16
C PRO A 551 29.08 15.68 17.70
N LEU A 552 27.79 15.44 17.47
CA LEU A 552 27.20 15.61 16.15
C LEU A 552 27.22 17.09 15.75
N THR A 553 27.98 17.41 14.72
CA THR A 553 27.87 18.70 14.02
C THR A 553 26.58 18.65 13.22
N LEU A 554 25.63 19.57 13.49
CA LEU A 554 24.31 19.59 12.84
C LEU A 554 24.35 20.13 11.39
N ASP A 555 25.57 20.31 10.88
CA ASP A 555 25.94 20.76 9.55
C ASP A 555 25.99 19.53 8.60
N GLN A 556 25.83 19.74 7.29
CA GLN A 556 25.41 18.75 6.26
C GLN A 556 26.16 17.40 6.18
N ASP A 557 27.25 17.18 6.92
CA ASP A 557 28.05 15.96 6.92
C ASP A 557 27.92 15.10 8.19
N GLY A 558 27.29 15.61 9.25
CA GLY A 558 27.09 14.88 10.52
C GLY A 558 25.89 13.95 10.48
N THR A 559 26.03 12.74 9.93
CA THR A 559 24.93 11.75 9.89
C THR A 559 25.19 10.57 10.83
N VAL A 560 24.27 10.33 11.76
CA VAL A 560 24.15 9.06 12.51
C VAL A 560 22.96 8.28 11.96
N LYS A 561 23.16 6.99 11.69
CA LYS A 561 22.10 6.11 11.20
C LYS A 561 21.37 5.49 12.38
N THR A 562 20.22 6.07 12.72
CA THR A 562 19.39 5.59 13.83
C THR A 562 18.20 4.72 13.39
N LEU A 563 18.12 4.28 12.12
CA LEU A 563 17.15 3.30 11.57
C LEU A 563 17.72 2.52 10.36
#